data_AF-A0A849R795-F1
#
_entry.id   AF-A0A849R795-F1
#
_cell.length_a   1.000
_cell.length_b   1.000
_cell.length_c   1.000
_cell.angle_alpha   90.00
_cell.angle_beta   90.00
_cell.angle_gamma   90.00
#
_symmetry.space_group_name_H-M   'P 1'
#
loop_
_entity.id
_entity.type
_entity.pdbx_description
1 polymer ?
#
loop_
_entity_poly.entity_id
_entity_poly.type
_entity_poly.pdbx_seq_one_letter_code
_entity_poly.pdbx_strand_id
1 'polypeptide(L)' 'YEPDAKEVLDHLLTRYIESIVYQGLVENNACEQAARMVAMKSASDNAGNLIKELQLIYNKARQAAITQEISEIVAGAAAV' A
#
# COMPACT_ATOMS: atom_id res chain seq x y z
N TYR A 1 30.93 -18.60 44.36
CA TYR A 1 30.18 -18.00 45.48
C TYR A 1 29.09 -17.15 44.85
N GLU A 2 27.84 -17.35 45.23
CA GLU A 2 26.72 -16.54 44.71
C GLU A 2 26.85 -15.09 45.21
N PRO A 3 26.53 -14.09 44.38
CA PRO A 3 26.50 -12.70 44.80
C PRO A 3 25.39 -12.44 45.84
N ASP A 4 25.57 -11.38 46.63
CA ASP A 4 24.60 -11.02 47.67
C ASP A 4 23.27 -10.58 47.05
N ALA A 5 22.16 -10.75 47.79
CA ALA A 5 20.81 -10.50 47.29
C ALA A 5 20.64 -9.08 46.73
N LYS A 6 21.35 -8.11 47.30
CA LYS A 6 21.34 -6.71 46.84
C LYS A 6 22.02 -6.54 45.48
N GLU A 7 23.16 -7.17 45.27
CA GLU A 7 23.87 -7.13 43.98
C GLU A 7 23.06 -7.79 42.87
N VAL A 8 22.42 -8.93 43.18
CA VAL A 8 21.51 -9.61 42.23
C VAL A 8 20.34 -8.71 41.84
N LEU A 9 19.73 -8.01 42.81
CA LEU A 9 18.61 -7.12 42.55
C LEU A 9 19.00 -5.92 41.67
N ASP A 10 20.14 -5.29 41.94
CA ASP A 10 20.64 -4.16 41.13
C ASP A 10 20.89 -4.57 39.66
N HIS A 11 21.44 -5.77 39.45
CA HIS A 11 21.61 -6.32 38.11
C HIS A 11 20.26 -6.63 37.42
N LEU A 12 19.32 -7.22 38.15
CA LEU A 12 17.99 -7.53 37.61
C LEU A 12 17.21 -6.29 37.22
N LEU A 13 17.24 -5.23 38.04
CA LEU A 13 16.56 -3.97 37.73
C LEU A 13 17.10 -3.33 36.45
N THR A 14 18.41 -3.36 36.26
CA THR A 14 19.04 -2.86 35.03
C THR A 14 18.56 -3.65 33.80
N ARG A 15 18.56 -4.99 33.88
CA ARG A 15 18.09 -5.86 32.80
C ARG A 15 16.59 -5.72 32.53
N TYR A 16 15.80 -5.45 33.55
CA TYR A 16 14.36 -5.22 33.42
C TYR A 16 14.08 -3.95 32.62
N ILE A 17 14.77 -2.84 32.92
CA ILE A 17 14.64 -1.58 32.17
C ILE A 17 15.09 -1.77 30.72
N GLU A 18 16.23 -2.41 30.49
CA GLU A 18 16.71 -2.73 29.14
C GLU A 18 15.68 -3.55 28.35
N SER A 19 15.03 -4.53 29.00
CA SER A 19 14.02 -5.38 28.37
C SER A 19 12.77 -4.60 27.97
N ILE A 20 12.30 -3.67 28.82
CA ILE A 20 11.15 -2.82 28.50
C ILE A 20 11.45 -1.91 27.30
N VAL A 21 12.63 -1.27 27.30
CA VAL A 21 13.03 -0.39 26.20
C VAL A 21 13.17 -1.19 24.90
N TYR A 22 13.80 -2.36 24.95
CA TYR A 22 13.92 -3.24 23.80
C TYR A 22 12.56 -3.69 23.25
N GLN A 23 11.65 -4.10 24.13
CA GLN A 23 10.29 -4.48 23.74
C GLN A 23 9.57 -3.32 23.04
N GLY A 24 9.65 -2.10 23.61
CA GLY A 24 9.03 -0.92 23.00
C GLY A 24 9.56 -0.60 21.60
N LEU A 25 10.86 -0.80 21.36
CA LEU A 25 11.46 -0.63 20.03
C LEU A 25 10.97 -1.67 19.01
N VAL A 26 10.90 -2.94 19.43
CA VAL A 26 10.41 -4.04 18.58
C VAL A 26 8.93 -3.84 18.23
N GLU A 27 8.11 -3.48 19.21
CA GLU A 27 6.69 -3.16 18.99
C GLU A 27 6.53 -1.96 18.07
N ASN A 28 7.32 -0.90 18.25
CA ASN A 28 7.28 0.27 17.36
C ASN A 28 7.56 -0.11 15.90
N ASN A 29 8.58 -0.95 15.65
CA ASN A 29 8.91 -1.40 14.31
C ASN A 29 7.78 -2.25 13.71
N ALA A 30 7.19 -3.15 14.50
CA ALA A 30 6.03 -3.93 14.06
C ALA A 30 4.83 -3.04 13.72
N CYS A 31 4.54 -2.02 14.53
CA CYS A 31 3.50 -1.03 14.27
C CYS A 31 3.77 -0.24 12.98
N GLU A 32 5.02 0.14 12.72
CA GLU A 32 5.40 0.82 11.47
C GLU A 32 5.10 -0.06 10.25
N GLN A 33 5.48 -1.34 10.29
CA GLN A 33 5.20 -2.27 9.19
C GLN A 33 3.70 -2.51 9.02
N ALA A 34 2.94 -2.61 10.10
CA ALA A 34 1.48 -2.74 10.05
C ALA A 34 0.84 -1.48 9.43
N ALA A 35 1.25 -0.28 9.85
CA ALA A 35 0.77 0.98 9.29
C ALA A 35 1.10 1.09 7.79
N ARG A 36 2.33 0.72 7.40
CA ARG A 36 2.76 0.66 6.01
C ARG A 36 1.91 -0.31 5.19
N MET A 37 1.61 -1.50 5.74
CA MET A 37 0.76 -2.50 5.07
C MET A 37 -0.64 -1.96 4.81
N VAL A 38 -1.25 -1.29 5.80
CA VAL A 38 -2.58 -0.68 5.65
C VAL A 38 -2.56 0.43 4.60
N ALA A 39 -1.56 1.30 4.64
CA ALA A 39 -1.39 2.37 3.65
C ALA A 39 -1.24 1.81 2.22
N MET A 40 -0.43 0.76 2.05
CA MET A 40 -0.21 0.11 0.74
C MET A 40 -1.45 -0.64 0.26
N LYS A 41 -2.25 -1.21 1.17
CA LYS A 41 -3.54 -1.82 0.81
C LYS A 41 -4.49 -0.76 0.26
N SER A 42 -4.66 0.37 0.96
CA SER A 42 -5.47 1.48 0.47
C SER A 42 -4.97 2.04 -0.86
N ALA A 43 -3.64 2.16 -1.04
CA ALA A 43 -3.06 2.59 -2.30
C ALA A 43 -3.37 1.60 -3.44
N SER A 44 -3.30 0.29 -3.17
CA SER A 44 -3.59 -0.76 -4.15
C SER A 44 -5.07 -0.79 -4.54
N ASP A 45 -5.98 -0.65 -3.57
CA ASP A 45 -7.42 -0.58 -3.81
C ASP A 45 -7.78 0.65 -4.66
N ASN A 46 -7.19 1.81 -4.35
CA ASN A 46 -7.37 3.04 -5.12
C ASN A 46 -6.82 2.93 -6.55
N ALA A 47 -5.63 2.35 -6.71
CA ALA A 47 -5.06 2.09 -8.03
C ALA A 47 -5.94 1.14 -8.85
N GLY A 48 -6.49 0.09 -8.23
CA GLY A 48 -7.42 -0.84 -8.87
C GLY A 48 -8.71 -0.16 -9.35
N ASN A 49 -9.25 0.78 -8.56
CA ASN A 49 -10.42 1.57 -8.96
C ASN A 49 -10.11 2.49 -10.15
N LEU A 50 -8.96 3.18 -10.11
CA LEU A 50 -8.53 4.07 -11.19
C LEU A 50 -8.32 3.29 -12.50
N ILE A 51 -7.70 2.11 -12.44
CA ILE A 51 -7.50 1.25 -13.62
C ILE A 51 -8.84 0.88 -14.26
N LYS A 52 -9.84 0.48 -13.45
CA LYS A 52 -11.18 0.13 -13.95
C LYS A 52 -11.85 1.32 -14.64
N GLU A 53 -11.75 2.51 -14.05
CA GLU A 53 -12.31 3.74 -14.62
C GLU A 53 -11.64 4.09 -15.95
N LEU A 54 -10.30 4.12 -15.97
CA LEU A 54 -9.53 4.41 -17.19
C LEU A 54 -9.80 3.38 -18.29
N GLN A 55 -10.01 2.11 -17.94
CA GLN A 55 -10.35 1.07 -18.90
C GLN A 55 -11.75 1.29 -19.53
N LEU A 56 -12.72 1.76 -18.75
CA LEU A 56 -14.03 2.15 -19.28
C LEU A 56 -13.92 3.34 -20.22
N ILE A 57 -13.15 4.37 -19.84
CA ILE A 57 -12.91 5.56 -20.68
C ILE A 57 -12.22 5.14 -21.99
N TYR A 58 -11.18 4.31 -21.91
CA TYR A 58 -10.46 3.79 -23.07
C TYR A 58 -11.38 3.05 -24.03
N ASN A 59 -12.22 2.14 -23.52
CA ASN A 59 -13.15 1.39 -24.37
C ASN A 59 -14.20 2.28 -25.04
N LYS A 60 -14.72 3.30 -24.33
CA LYS A 60 -15.63 4.29 -24.91
C LYS A 60 -14.94 5.11 -26.01
N ALA A 61 -13.74 5.63 -25.74
CA ALA A 61 -12.96 6.39 -26.71
C ALA A 61 -12.64 5.54 -27.96
N ARG A 62 -12.28 4.27 -27.78
CA ARG A 62 -12.04 3.33 -28.87
C ARG A 62 -13.29 3.12 -29.74
N GLN A 63 -14.46 2.92 -29.12
CA GLN A 63 -15.72 2.74 -29.86
C GLN A 63 -16.12 4.02 -30.61
N ALA A 64 -15.93 5.19 -30.00
CA ALA A 64 -16.17 6.47 -30.67
C ALA A 64 -15.26 6.66 -31.88
N ALA A 65 -13.96 6.33 -31.76
CA ALA A 65 -13.01 6.39 -32.87
C ALA A 65 -13.42 5.45 -34.03
N ILE A 66 -13.77 4.19 -33.75
CA ILE A 66 -14.27 3.26 -34.78
C ILE A 66 -15.52 3.81 -35.47
N THR A 67 -16.47 4.36 -34.71
CA THR A 67 -17.71 4.92 -35.26
C THR A 67 -17.42 6.13 -36.16
N GLN A 68 -16.46 6.97 -35.77
CA GLN A 68 -15.99 8.12 -36.54
C GLN A 68 -15.37 7.65 -37.86
N GLU A 69 -14.44 6.69 -37.81
CA GLU A 69 -13.80 6.12 -39.01
C GLU A 69 -14.83 5.53 -39.98
N ILE A 70 -15.81 4.76 -39.48
CA ILE A 70 -16.89 4.20 -40.31
C ILE A 70 -17.73 5.32 -40.94
N SER A 71 -18.07 6.35 -40.17
CA SER A 71 -18.86 7.48 -40.65
C SER A 71 -18.14 8.23 -41.78
N GLU A 72 -16.82 8.40 -41.65
CA GLU A 72 -15.97 9.01 -42.67
C GLU A 72 -15.88 8.14 -43.95
N ILE A 73 -15.75 6.81 -43.81
CA ILE A 73 -15.76 5.88 -44.95
C ILE A 73 -17.08 5.95 -45.72
N VAL A 74 -18.22 5.93 -45.01
CA VAL A 74 -19.55 5.98 -45.64
C VAL A 74 -19.80 7.32 -46.32
N ALA A 75 -19.44 8.43 -45.67
CA ALA A 75 -19.57 9.77 -46.27
C ALA A 75 -18.70 9.92 -47.53
N GLY A 76 -17.47 9.39 -47.50
CA GLY A 76 -16.58 9.38 -48.68
C GLY A 76 -17.11 8.51 -49.81
N ALA A 77 -17.70 7.35 -49.51
CA ALA A 77 -18.30 6.47 -50.50
C ALA A 77 -19.56 7.06 -51.17
N ALA A 78 -20.34 7.87 -50.44
CA ALA A 78 -21.53 8.53 -50.97
C ALA A 78 -21.23 9.82 -51.78
N ALA A 79 -20.00 10.31 -51.72
CA ALA A 79 -19.54 11.50 -52.45
C ALA A 79 -18.96 11.18 -53.85
N VAL A 80 -18.94 9.90 -54.25
CA VAL A 80 -18.57 9.39 -55.59
C VAL A 80 -19.83 8.93 -56.31
#